data_AF-A0A250V5R8-F1
#
_entry.id   AF-A0A250V5R8-F1
#
_cell.length_a   1.000
_cell.length_b   1.000
_cell.length_c   1.000
_cell.angle_alpha   90.00
_cell.angle_beta   90.00
_cell.angle_gamma   90.00
#
_symmetry.space_group_name_H-M   'P 1'
#
loop_
_entity.id
_entity.type
_entity.pdbx_description
1 polymer ?
#
loop_
_entity_poly.entity_id
_entity_poly.type
_entity_poly.pdbx_seq_one_letter_code
_entity_poly.pdbx_strand_id
1 'polypeptide(L)'
;MNIVVFGAGGRAGRQAVVEAHRRGHQVTAVVRDPASHSDLTDVRVVAGDVTDTVSIEHAAAGHDAAISAAATLSVPPHEFFPVSSRALATGLAKAGVRRLVVVGLASVMPGASGVPLMDEPGFPDEFRVFSLGHAAGLDELRTCDLDWTYMAPAGDFDHEGTRAGRYRIAEYGDPASRITYEDLAIALLDEIEAPRHHRAAVSVREA
;
A
#
# COMPACT_ATOMS: atom_id res chain seq x y z
N MET A 1 16.23 -9.03 3.23
CA MET A 1 14.95 -9.65 3.61
C MET A 1 14.28 -10.20 2.37
N ASN A 2 13.40 -11.18 2.53
CA ASN A 2 12.50 -11.67 1.51
C ASN A 2 11.19 -10.87 1.60
N ILE A 3 10.85 -10.10 0.58
CA ILE A 3 9.68 -9.22 0.56
C ILE A 3 8.74 -9.64 -0.56
N VAL A 4 7.47 -9.86 -0.23
CA VAL A 4 6.41 -10.07 -1.23
C VAL A 4 5.65 -8.75 -1.46
N VAL A 5 5.46 -8.37 -2.71
CA VAL A 5 4.76 -7.13 -3.10
C VAL A 5 3.50 -7.48 -3.90
N PHE A 6 2.33 -7.27 -3.32
CA PHE A 6 1.04 -7.40 -3.99
C PHE A 6 0.67 -6.11 -4.72
N GLY A 7 0.10 -6.24 -5.92
CA GLY A 7 -0.16 -5.08 -6.77
C GLY A 7 1.10 -4.53 -7.44
N ALA A 8 2.14 -5.38 -7.61
CA ALA A 8 3.44 -4.99 -8.14
C ALA A 8 3.41 -4.43 -9.58
N GLY A 9 2.33 -4.64 -10.33
CA GLY A 9 2.15 -4.11 -11.68
C GLY A 9 1.63 -2.67 -11.75
N GLY A 10 1.14 -2.12 -10.65
CA GLY A 10 0.64 -0.74 -10.56
C GLY A 10 1.76 0.28 -10.29
N ARG A 11 1.49 1.58 -10.44
CA ARG A 11 2.51 2.64 -10.31
C ARG A 11 3.26 2.60 -8.97
N ALA A 12 2.53 2.57 -7.86
CA ALA A 12 3.13 2.49 -6.52
C ALA A 12 3.84 1.15 -6.26
N GLY A 13 3.21 0.02 -6.65
CA GLY A 13 3.78 -1.31 -6.47
C GLY A 13 5.08 -1.50 -7.24
N ARG A 14 5.17 -0.97 -8.47
CA ARG A 14 6.40 -0.97 -9.27
C ARG A 14 7.53 -0.23 -8.57
N GLN A 15 7.26 0.95 -8.02
CA GLN A 15 8.30 1.69 -7.27
C GLN A 15 8.68 1.01 -5.97
N ALA A 16 7.75 0.33 -5.28
CA ALA A 16 8.09 -0.50 -4.12
C ALA A 16 9.01 -1.67 -4.50
N VAL A 17 8.77 -2.35 -5.62
CA VAL A 17 9.64 -3.40 -6.15
C VAL A 17 11.04 -2.86 -6.49
N VAL A 18 11.10 -1.75 -7.22
CA VAL A 18 12.37 -1.10 -7.60
C VAL A 18 13.16 -0.69 -6.37
N GLU A 19 12.54 -0.02 -5.40
CA GLU A 19 13.20 0.42 -4.19
C GLU A 19 13.67 -0.76 -3.32
N ALA A 20 12.85 -1.80 -3.18
CA ALA A 20 13.22 -3.02 -2.44
C ALA A 20 14.42 -3.73 -3.08
N HIS A 21 14.41 -3.89 -4.42
CA HIS A 21 15.52 -4.49 -5.17
C HIS A 21 16.79 -3.63 -5.05
N ARG A 22 16.67 -2.31 -5.16
CA ARG A 22 17.79 -1.36 -5.01
C ARG A 22 18.46 -1.45 -3.64
N ARG A 23 17.71 -1.80 -2.58
CA ARG A 23 18.22 -2.04 -1.23
C ARG A 23 18.79 -3.44 -1.01
N GLY A 24 18.82 -4.28 -2.04
CA GLY A 24 19.38 -5.64 -1.98
C GLY A 24 18.45 -6.66 -1.33
N HIS A 25 17.15 -6.40 -1.27
CA HIS A 25 16.17 -7.39 -0.82
C HIS A 25 15.86 -8.40 -1.92
N GLN A 26 15.48 -9.62 -1.54
CA GLN A 26 14.91 -10.59 -2.46
C GLN A 26 13.41 -10.28 -2.59
N VAL A 27 12.97 -9.98 -3.81
CA VAL A 27 11.60 -9.50 -4.04
C VAL A 27 10.81 -10.51 -4.86
N THR A 28 9.62 -10.84 -4.36
CA THR A 28 8.57 -11.53 -5.12
C THR A 28 7.49 -10.51 -5.49
N ALA A 29 7.40 -10.18 -6.77
CA ALA A 29 6.37 -9.33 -7.35
C ALA A 29 5.12 -10.16 -7.70
N VAL A 30 4.00 -9.89 -7.03
CA VAL A 30 2.72 -10.57 -7.27
C VAL A 30 1.84 -9.71 -8.16
N VAL A 31 1.49 -10.27 -9.32
CA VAL A 31 0.62 -9.65 -10.33
C VAL A 31 -0.43 -10.65 -10.79
N ARG A 32 -1.55 -10.17 -11.36
CA ARG A 32 -2.60 -11.08 -11.86
C ARG A 32 -2.18 -11.85 -13.11
N ASP A 33 -1.49 -11.18 -14.03
CA ASP A 33 -0.99 -11.76 -15.27
C ASP A 33 0.50 -11.45 -15.44
N PRO A 34 1.41 -12.39 -15.09
CA PRO A 34 2.85 -12.20 -15.25
C PRO A 34 3.29 -11.89 -16.69
N ALA A 35 2.56 -12.38 -17.71
CA ALA A 35 2.93 -12.15 -19.11
C ALA A 35 2.79 -10.66 -19.50
N SER A 36 1.89 -9.93 -18.85
CA SER A 36 1.69 -8.49 -19.03
C SER A 36 2.73 -7.61 -18.30
N HIS A 37 3.66 -8.20 -17.55
CA HIS A 37 4.64 -7.50 -16.72
C HIS A 37 6.07 -8.00 -16.97
N SER A 38 6.42 -8.24 -18.23
CA SER A 38 7.77 -8.66 -18.65
C SER A 38 8.86 -7.63 -18.36
N ASP A 39 8.48 -6.40 -18.05
CA ASP A 39 9.36 -5.30 -17.69
C ASP A 39 9.82 -5.31 -16.21
N LEU A 40 9.19 -6.14 -15.36
CA LEU A 40 9.70 -6.42 -14.01
C LEU A 40 10.86 -7.42 -14.09
N THR A 41 12.00 -6.95 -14.56
CA THR A 41 13.25 -7.73 -14.60
C THR A 41 13.90 -7.79 -13.22
N ASP A 42 14.79 -8.76 -13.00
CA ASP A 42 15.65 -8.85 -11.80
C ASP A 42 14.94 -9.18 -10.47
N VAL A 43 13.64 -9.51 -10.53
CA VAL A 43 12.84 -9.98 -9.39
C VAL A 43 12.04 -11.22 -9.77
N ARG A 44 11.57 -11.97 -8.77
CA ARG A 44 10.69 -13.11 -9.01
C ARG A 44 9.27 -12.59 -9.27
N VAL A 45 8.73 -12.81 -10.46
CA VAL A 45 7.33 -12.45 -10.78
C VAL A 45 6.45 -13.69 -10.68
N VAL A 46 5.34 -13.60 -9.93
CA VAL A 46 4.38 -14.71 -9.76
C VAL A 46 2.96 -14.25 -9.98
N ALA A 47 2.12 -15.17 -10.45
CA ALA A 47 0.69 -14.95 -10.57
C ALA A 47 0.04 -14.97 -9.17
N GLY A 48 -0.84 -14.02 -8.90
CA GLY A 48 -1.65 -14.04 -7.69
C GLY A 48 -2.75 -12.98 -7.64
N ASP A 49 -3.73 -13.24 -6.77
CA ASP A 49 -4.90 -12.40 -6.54
C ASP A 49 -4.97 -11.98 -5.08
N VAL A 50 -4.94 -10.68 -4.83
CA VAL A 50 -4.98 -10.10 -3.48
C VAL A 50 -6.35 -10.26 -2.80
N THR A 51 -7.37 -10.70 -3.53
CA THR A 51 -8.70 -11.00 -2.98
C THR A 51 -8.86 -12.48 -2.60
N ASP A 52 -7.88 -13.32 -2.96
CA ASP A 52 -7.86 -14.74 -2.65
C ASP A 52 -6.82 -15.04 -1.54
N THR A 53 -7.34 -15.51 -0.40
CA THR A 53 -6.53 -15.90 0.76
C THR A 53 -5.52 -16.99 0.44
N VAL A 54 -5.88 -17.99 -0.37
CA VAL A 54 -4.99 -19.11 -0.72
C VAL A 54 -3.88 -18.62 -1.66
N SER A 55 -4.23 -17.73 -2.59
CA SER A 55 -3.25 -17.09 -3.46
C SER A 55 -2.22 -16.30 -2.65
N ILE A 56 -2.66 -15.51 -1.68
CA ILE A 56 -1.77 -14.75 -0.78
C ILE A 56 -0.90 -15.68 0.06
N GLU A 57 -1.46 -16.72 0.66
CA GLU A 57 -0.73 -17.69 1.47
C GLU A 57 0.42 -18.33 0.68
N HIS A 58 0.14 -18.81 -0.53
CA HIS A 58 1.15 -19.41 -1.41
C HIS A 58 2.21 -18.40 -1.85
N ALA A 59 1.82 -17.18 -2.22
CA ALA A 59 2.75 -16.16 -2.67
C ALA A 59 3.66 -15.65 -1.53
N ALA A 60 3.15 -15.61 -0.30
CA ALA A 60 3.83 -15.06 0.86
C ALA A 60 4.67 -16.08 1.66
N ALA A 61 4.50 -17.39 1.43
CA ALA A 61 5.26 -18.42 2.13
C ALA A 61 6.79 -18.18 2.06
N GLY A 62 7.45 -18.18 3.22
CA GLY A 62 8.90 -17.98 3.33
C GLY A 62 9.38 -16.53 3.22
N HIS A 63 8.47 -15.55 3.22
CA HIS A 63 8.82 -14.12 3.23
C HIS A 63 8.84 -13.56 4.65
N ASP A 64 9.61 -12.48 4.83
CA ASP A 64 9.75 -11.78 6.12
C ASP A 64 8.65 -10.73 6.30
N ALA A 65 8.26 -10.07 5.19
CA ALA A 65 7.29 -8.99 5.20
C ALA A 65 6.55 -8.87 3.86
N ALA A 66 5.39 -8.23 3.89
CA ALA A 66 4.57 -7.97 2.72
C ALA A 66 4.33 -6.46 2.52
N ILE A 67 4.29 -6.04 1.26
CA ILE A 67 3.77 -4.74 0.83
C ILE A 67 2.50 -4.98 0.01
N SER A 68 1.42 -4.26 0.31
CA SER A 68 0.23 -4.22 -0.54
C SER A 68 0.09 -2.84 -1.19
N ALA A 69 0.22 -2.81 -2.51
CA ALA A 69 -0.04 -1.64 -3.35
C ALA A 69 -1.17 -1.90 -4.35
N ALA A 70 -2.03 -2.89 -4.06
CA ALA A 70 -3.08 -3.31 -4.97
C ALA A 70 -4.26 -2.34 -4.94
N ALA A 71 -4.66 -1.88 -6.13
CA ALA A 71 -5.87 -1.09 -6.35
C ALA A 71 -6.46 -1.46 -7.72
N THR A 72 -7.77 -1.32 -7.85
CA THR A 72 -8.47 -1.55 -9.12
C THR A 72 -9.66 -0.61 -9.21
N LEU A 73 -9.95 -0.16 -10.43
CA LEU A 73 -11.15 0.61 -10.76
C LEU A 73 -12.16 -0.22 -11.56
N SER A 74 -11.83 -1.50 -11.83
CA SER A 74 -12.68 -2.39 -12.63
C SER A 74 -13.83 -3.02 -11.85
N VAL A 75 -13.86 -2.86 -10.53
CA VAL A 75 -14.92 -3.35 -9.64
C VAL A 75 -15.25 -2.26 -8.61
N PRO A 76 -16.46 -2.28 -8.00
CA PRO A 76 -16.81 -1.30 -6.98
C PRO A 76 -15.82 -1.30 -5.80
N PRO A 77 -15.37 -0.12 -5.32
CA PRO A 77 -14.37 -0.03 -4.24
C PRO A 77 -14.77 -0.76 -2.95
N HIS A 78 -16.07 -0.73 -2.60
CA HIS A 78 -16.61 -1.41 -1.42
C HIS A 78 -16.61 -2.94 -1.54
N GLU A 79 -16.52 -3.49 -2.75
CA GLU A 79 -16.37 -4.93 -2.99
C GLU A 79 -14.91 -5.36 -3.02
N PHE A 80 -13.98 -4.44 -3.30
CA PHE A 80 -12.56 -4.76 -3.44
C PHE A 80 -11.78 -4.58 -2.14
N PHE A 81 -11.72 -3.36 -1.59
CA PHE A 81 -10.77 -3.03 -0.52
C PHE A 81 -11.00 -3.78 0.79
N PRO A 82 -12.25 -3.98 1.27
CA PRO A 82 -12.50 -4.82 2.45
C PRO A 82 -12.13 -6.29 2.21
N VAL A 83 -12.47 -6.82 1.03
CA VAL A 83 -12.16 -8.22 0.67
C VAL A 83 -10.65 -8.43 0.58
N SER A 84 -9.92 -7.55 -0.10
CA SER A 84 -8.47 -7.66 -0.21
C SER A 84 -7.78 -7.52 1.14
N SER A 85 -8.23 -6.60 2.00
CA SER A 85 -7.64 -6.39 3.32
C SER A 85 -7.84 -7.59 4.24
N ARG A 86 -9.05 -8.17 4.24
CA ARG A 86 -9.34 -9.41 4.98
C ARG A 86 -8.59 -10.63 4.44
N ALA A 87 -8.47 -10.74 3.12
CA ALA A 87 -7.70 -11.81 2.48
C ALA A 87 -6.21 -11.69 2.80
N LEU A 88 -5.63 -10.48 2.77
CA LEU A 88 -4.26 -10.21 3.20
C LEU A 88 -4.06 -10.57 4.67
N ALA A 89 -4.94 -10.10 5.55
CA ALA A 89 -4.89 -10.41 6.97
C ALA A 89 -4.84 -11.92 7.24
N THR A 90 -5.73 -12.67 6.57
CA THR A 90 -5.83 -14.12 6.75
C THR A 90 -4.69 -14.88 6.08
N GLY A 91 -4.39 -14.55 4.82
CA GLY A 91 -3.42 -15.28 3.99
C GLY A 91 -1.99 -15.09 4.49
N LEU A 92 -1.63 -13.87 4.89
CA LEU A 92 -0.31 -13.60 5.47
C LEU A 92 -0.14 -14.29 6.82
N ALA A 93 -1.17 -14.28 7.67
CA ALA A 93 -1.13 -14.99 8.95
C ALA A 93 -0.91 -16.50 8.76
N LYS A 94 -1.58 -17.13 7.79
CA LYS A 94 -1.38 -18.54 7.43
C LYS A 94 0.02 -18.82 6.87
N ALA A 95 0.57 -17.90 6.08
CA ALA A 95 1.93 -17.98 5.57
C ALA A 95 3.01 -17.73 6.65
N GLY A 96 2.62 -17.35 7.86
CA GLY A 96 3.54 -16.98 8.94
C GLY A 96 4.15 -15.58 8.81
N VAL A 97 3.66 -14.76 7.88
CA VAL A 97 4.13 -13.38 7.64
C VAL A 97 3.34 -12.42 8.54
N ARG A 98 4.02 -11.78 9.48
CA ARG A 98 3.39 -10.87 10.44
C ARG A 98 3.38 -9.40 10.01
N ARG A 99 4.38 -8.97 9.25
CA ARG A 99 4.61 -7.57 8.89
C ARG A 99 3.93 -7.24 7.56
N LEU A 100 3.04 -6.25 7.56
CA LEU A 100 2.35 -5.76 6.36
C LEU A 100 2.44 -4.23 6.27
N VAL A 101 2.90 -3.70 5.15
CA VAL A 101 2.80 -2.26 4.85
C VAL A 101 1.86 -2.06 3.66
N VAL A 102 0.85 -1.22 3.82
CA VAL A 102 -0.21 -0.99 2.82
C VAL A 102 -0.10 0.42 2.27
N VAL A 103 -0.11 0.56 0.94
CA VAL A 103 -0.27 1.85 0.28
C VAL A 103 -1.71 2.31 0.49
N GLY A 104 -1.85 3.41 1.21
CA GLY A 104 -3.12 3.98 1.60
C GLY A 104 -3.63 5.09 0.70
N LEU A 105 -4.74 5.70 1.11
CA LEU A 105 -5.36 6.84 0.45
C LEU A 105 -5.48 8.02 1.43
N ALA A 106 -5.11 9.22 1.00
CA ALA A 106 -5.12 10.40 1.87
C ALA A 106 -6.51 10.73 2.40
N SER A 107 -7.57 10.51 1.61
CA SER A 107 -8.93 10.93 1.93
C SER A 107 -9.51 10.26 3.20
N VAL A 108 -8.94 9.12 3.62
CA VAL A 108 -9.35 8.43 4.86
C VAL A 108 -8.47 8.78 6.07
N MET A 109 -7.44 9.60 5.86
CA MET A 109 -6.56 10.11 6.90
C MET A 109 -7.16 11.37 7.52
N PRO A 110 -6.88 11.68 8.80
CA PRO A 110 -7.32 12.91 9.43
C PRO A 110 -6.78 14.14 8.70
N GLY A 111 -7.66 15.08 8.35
CA GLY A 111 -7.33 16.42 7.88
C GLY A 111 -7.00 17.36 9.03
N ALA A 112 -6.80 18.65 8.71
CA ALA A 112 -6.41 19.66 9.70
C ALA A 112 -7.49 19.90 10.79
N SER A 113 -8.77 19.60 10.52
CA SER A 113 -9.83 19.69 11.53
C SER A 113 -9.94 18.45 12.43
N GLY A 114 -9.19 17.38 12.11
CA GLY A 114 -9.19 16.10 12.84
C GLY A 114 -10.22 15.08 12.34
N VAL A 115 -11.12 15.45 11.43
CA VAL A 115 -11.99 14.50 10.71
C VAL A 115 -11.27 13.94 9.48
N PRO A 116 -11.69 12.81 8.89
CA PRO A 116 -11.12 12.33 7.63
C PRO A 116 -11.16 13.40 6.53
N LEU A 117 -10.13 13.48 5.68
CA LEU A 117 -10.07 14.44 4.57
C LEU A 117 -11.31 14.40 3.65
N MET A 118 -11.94 13.23 3.47
CA MET A 118 -13.17 13.08 2.70
C MET A 118 -14.40 13.75 3.33
N ASP A 119 -14.34 14.08 4.62
CA ASP A 119 -15.40 14.74 5.39
C ASP A 119 -15.10 16.23 5.63
N GLU A 120 -13.95 16.74 5.16
CA GLU A 120 -13.62 18.16 5.20
C GLU A 120 -14.48 18.96 4.20
N PRO A 121 -14.83 20.22 4.52
CA PRO A 121 -15.57 21.09 3.60
C PRO A 121 -14.85 21.26 2.25
N GLY A 122 -15.57 21.02 1.16
CA GLY A 122 -15.06 21.22 -0.20
C GLY A 122 -14.31 20.01 -0.78
N PHE A 123 -14.28 18.87 -0.07
CA PHE A 123 -13.79 17.63 -0.67
C PHE A 123 -14.67 17.21 -1.87
N PRO A 124 -14.11 16.82 -3.03
CA PRO A 124 -14.90 16.47 -4.20
C PRO A 124 -15.74 15.19 -4.02
N ASP A 125 -17.05 15.30 -4.22
CA ASP A 125 -18.00 14.19 -4.04
C ASP A 125 -17.71 12.99 -4.95
N GLU A 126 -17.16 13.22 -6.14
CA GLU A 126 -16.81 12.16 -7.09
C GLU A 126 -15.81 11.12 -6.54
N PHE A 127 -14.98 11.51 -5.56
CA PHE A 127 -14.01 10.61 -4.93
C PHE A 127 -14.56 9.90 -3.69
N ARG A 128 -15.78 10.24 -3.26
CA ARG A 128 -16.33 9.76 -1.99
C ARG A 128 -16.55 8.24 -1.99
N VAL A 129 -17.10 7.69 -3.08
CA VAL A 129 -17.32 6.23 -3.20
C VAL A 129 -16.00 5.46 -3.12
N PHE A 130 -14.94 5.97 -3.77
CA PHE A 130 -13.61 5.37 -3.71
C PHE A 130 -12.99 5.46 -2.31
N SER A 131 -13.17 6.61 -1.66
CA SER A 131 -12.70 6.87 -0.29
C SER A 131 -13.36 5.95 0.74
N LEU A 132 -14.68 5.76 0.64
CA LEU A 132 -15.42 4.85 1.52
C LEU A 132 -14.99 3.39 1.36
N GLY A 133 -14.61 2.97 0.15
CA GLY A 133 -13.99 1.65 -0.07
C GLY A 133 -12.69 1.49 0.70
N HIS A 134 -11.77 2.46 0.56
CA HIS A 134 -10.51 2.47 1.31
C HIS A 134 -10.72 2.52 2.82
N ALA A 135 -11.71 3.28 3.31
CA ALA A 135 -12.04 3.38 4.73
C ALA A 135 -12.47 2.02 5.27
N ALA A 136 -13.38 1.34 4.56
CA ALA A 136 -13.82 -0.01 4.94
C ALA A 136 -12.68 -1.04 4.88
N GLY A 137 -11.74 -0.91 3.93
CA GLY A 137 -10.52 -1.73 3.91
C GLY A 137 -9.61 -1.49 5.13
N LEU A 138 -9.41 -0.24 5.52
CA LEU A 138 -8.64 0.11 6.72
C LEU A 138 -9.32 -0.41 8.00
N ASP A 139 -10.64 -0.42 8.06
CA ASP A 139 -11.39 -0.99 9.20
C ASP A 139 -11.17 -2.50 9.33
N GLU A 140 -11.08 -3.25 8.22
CA GLU A 140 -10.71 -4.67 8.26
C GLU A 140 -9.30 -4.85 8.86
N LEU A 141 -8.33 -4.00 8.49
CA LEU A 141 -6.99 -4.05 9.07
C LEU A 141 -7.00 -3.75 10.58
N ARG A 142 -7.80 -2.78 11.03
CA ARG A 142 -7.93 -2.43 12.46
C ARG A 142 -8.44 -3.59 13.33
N THR A 143 -9.16 -4.54 12.74
CA THR A 143 -9.70 -5.71 13.45
C THR A 143 -8.78 -6.93 13.42
N CYS A 144 -7.70 -6.91 12.61
CA CYS A 144 -6.81 -8.05 12.46
C CYS A 144 -5.57 -7.98 13.36
N ASP A 145 -4.89 -9.12 13.50
CA ASP A 145 -3.74 -9.27 14.38
C ASP A 145 -2.36 -9.06 13.74
N LEU A 146 -2.31 -8.78 12.43
CA LEU A 146 -1.06 -8.46 11.76
C LEU A 146 -0.41 -7.20 12.35
N ASP A 147 0.91 -7.12 12.19
CA ASP A 147 1.65 -5.89 12.41
C ASP A 147 1.61 -5.04 11.14
N TRP A 148 0.49 -4.33 10.96
CA TRP A 148 0.22 -3.54 9.76
C TRP A 148 0.60 -2.08 9.93
N THR A 149 1.03 -1.44 8.86
CA THR A 149 1.09 0.03 8.72
C THR A 149 0.38 0.45 7.46
N TYR A 150 -0.56 1.38 7.57
CA TYR A 150 -1.25 1.98 6.43
C TYR A 150 -0.58 3.32 6.10
N MET A 151 0.17 3.38 5.01
CA MET A 151 0.95 4.55 4.61
C MET A 151 0.31 5.21 3.41
N ALA A 152 -0.37 6.33 3.63
CA ALA A 152 -1.00 7.11 2.57
C ALA A 152 -0.14 8.34 2.23
N PRO A 153 -0.15 8.83 0.98
CA PRO A 153 0.18 10.23 0.72
C PRO A 153 -0.58 11.14 1.68
N ALA A 154 0.00 12.27 2.08
CA ALA A 154 -0.72 13.28 2.86
C ALA A 154 -1.80 13.98 2.02
N GLY A 155 -1.59 14.06 0.70
CA GLY A 155 -2.55 14.60 -0.26
C GLY A 155 -2.70 13.66 -1.45
N ASP A 156 -2.01 13.97 -2.54
CA ASP A 156 -2.02 13.15 -3.75
C ASP A 156 -0.61 12.75 -4.18
N PHE A 157 -0.52 11.84 -5.13
CA PHE A 157 0.73 11.56 -5.81
C PHE A 157 1.09 12.70 -6.77
N ASP A 158 2.37 13.05 -6.82
CA ASP A 158 2.93 13.76 -7.95
C ASP A 158 3.14 12.75 -9.09
N HIS A 159 2.32 12.82 -10.13
CA HIS A 159 2.36 11.90 -11.26
C HIS A 159 3.47 12.22 -12.28
N GLU A 160 4.00 13.43 -12.25
CA GLU A 160 5.01 13.92 -13.21
C GLU A 160 6.33 14.27 -12.52
N GLY A 161 6.33 14.31 -11.19
CA GLY A 161 7.49 14.60 -10.37
C GLY A 161 8.59 13.55 -10.48
N THR A 162 9.77 13.94 -9.99
CA THR A 162 10.97 13.09 -9.96
C THR A 162 11.41 12.86 -8.53
N ARG A 163 11.91 11.65 -8.24
CA ARG A 163 12.42 11.24 -6.93
C ARG A 163 13.29 12.30 -6.24
N ALA A 164 12.83 12.79 -5.08
CA ALA A 164 13.58 13.70 -4.22
C ALA A 164 14.56 12.96 -3.28
N GLY A 165 14.35 11.66 -3.07
CA GLY A 165 15.16 10.79 -2.23
C GLY A 165 14.87 10.91 -0.73
N ARG A 166 13.78 11.60 -0.35
CA ARG A 166 13.45 11.93 1.04
C ARG A 166 11.95 12.15 1.20
N TYR A 167 11.47 11.96 2.42
CA TYR A 167 10.06 12.14 2.78
C TYR A 167 9.94 12.60 4.25
N ARG A 168 8.74 13.01 4.65
CA ARG A 168 8.37 13.22 6.07
C ARG A 168 7.03 12.57 6.36
N ILE A 169 6.86 12.14 7.61
CA ILE A 169 5.53 11.83 8.16
C ILE A 169 4.82 13.14 8.45
N ALA A 170 3.61 13.29 7.91
CA ALA A 170 2.75 14.43 8.15
C ALA A 170 1.86 14.16 9.38
N GLU A 171 1.58 15.22 10.15
CA GLU A 171 0.66 15.16 11.28
C GLU A 171 -0.79 14.97 10.83
N TYR A 172 -1.15 15.58 9.71
CA TYR A 172 -2.47 15.52 9.08
C TYR A 172 -2.34 15.49 7.56
N GLY A 173 -3.40 15.04 6.90
CA GLY A 173 -3.56 15.12 5.46
C GLY A 173 -3.76 16.56 4.99
N ASP A 174 -3.21 16.86 3.82
CA ASP A 174 -3.30 18.15 3.13
C ASP A 174 -3.54 17.88 1.63
N PRO A 175 -4.71 18.21 1.08
CA PRO A 175 -5.02 18.00 -0.35
C PRO A 175 -4.07 18.70 -1.32
N ALA A 176 -3.33 19.73 -0.87
CA ALA A 176 -2.31 20.40 -1.67
C ALA A 176 -0.95 19.68 -1.64
N SER A 177 -0.72 18.81 -0.64
CA SER A 177 0.50 18.04 -0.53
C SER A 177 0.65 17.09 -1.71
N ARG A 178 1.88 16.97 -2.22
CA ARG A 178 2.26 16.01 -3.24
C ARG A 178 3.44 15.18 -2.78
N ILE A 179 3.52 13.95 -3.28
CA ILE A 179 4.68 13.06 -3.10
C ILE A 179 4.81 12.14 -4.32
N THR A 180 6.02 11.89 -4.78
CA THR A 180 6.26 10.95 -5.89
C THR A 180 6.01 9.51 -5.46
N TYR A 181 5.77 8.61 -6.43
CA TYR A 181 5.67 7.18 -6.14
C TYR A 181 6.99 6.62 -5.59
N GLU A 182 8.11 7.14 -6.09
CA GLU A 182 9.47 6.81 -5.71
C GLU A 182 9.75 7.18 -4.25
N ASP A 183 9.36 8.38 -3.81
CA ASP A 183 9.59 8.82 -2.44
C ASP A 183 8.63 8.15 -1.45
N LEU A 184 7.40 7.84 -1.87
CA LEU A 184 6.54 6.98 -1.05
C LEU A 184 7.16 5.58 -0.91
N ALA A 185 7.74 5.01 -1.97
CA ALA A 185 8.41 3.71 -1.89
C ALA A 185 9.57 3.70 -0.90
N ILE A 186 10.34 4.79 -0.78
CA ILE A 186 11.35 4.94 0.27
C ILE A 186 10.69 4.80 1.65
N ALA A 187 9.58 5.50 1.89
CA ALA A 187 8.86 5.43 3.16
C ALA A 187 8.32 4.03 3.47
N LEU A 188 7.77 3.32 2.46
CA LEU A 188 7.29 1.95 2.62
C LEU A 188 8.44 1.02 3.06
N LEU A 189 9.60 1.13 2.42
CA LEU A 189 10.73 0.24 2.72
C LEU A 189 11.45 0.60 4.02
N ASP A 190 11.55 1.88 4.38
CA ASP A 190 12.05 2.30 5.69
C ASP A 190 11.20 1.69 6.81
N GLU A 191 9.87 1.64 6.62
CA GLU A 191 8.91 1.09 7.57
C GLU A 191 8.91 -0.47 7.60
N ILE A 192 9.41 -1.11 6.55
CA ILE A 192 9.69 -2.57 6.52
C ILE A 192 11.00 -2.89 7.25
N GLU A 193 12.08 -2.15 6.97
CA GLU A 193 13.43 -2.41 7.49
C GLU A 193 13.57 -2.04 8.98
N ALA A 194 12.95 -0.94 9.38
CA ALA A 194 12.97 -0.44 10.75
C ALA A 194 11.56 0.02 11.16
N PRO A 195 10.65 -0.92 11.50
CA PRO A 195 9.28 -0.61 11.86
C PRO A 195 9.22 0.43 12.99
N ARG A 196 8.47 1.52 12.76
CA ARG A 196 8.22 2.58 13.76
C ARG A 196 6.75 2.68 14.11
N HIS A 197 5.87 2.21 13.23
CA HIS A 197 4.44 2.35 13.34
C HIS A 197 3.77 0.97 13.31
N HIS A 198 3.22 0.55 14.44
CA HIS A 198 2.55 -0.74 14.57
C HIS A 198 1.04 -0.56 14.68
N ARG A 199 0.28 -1.26 13.83
CA ARG A 199 -1.19 -1.19 13.75
C ARG A 199 -1.69 0.27 13.66
N ALA A 200 -1.04 1.04 12.80
CA ALA A 200 -1.23 2.49 12.69
C ALA A 200 -1.34 2.93 11.23
N ALA A 201 -2.10 4.01 11.02
CA ALA A 201 -2.19 4.70 9.74
C ALA A 201 -1.40 6.02 9.83
N VAL A 202 -0.60 6.31 8.81
CA VAL A 202 0.26 7.50 8.76
C VAL A 202 0.20 8.17 7.39
N SER A 203 0.30 9.50 7.39
CA SER A 203 0.36 10.33 6.19
C SER A 203 1.81 10.63 5.84
N VAL A 204 2.15 10.58 4.56
CA VAL A 204 3.51 10.76 4.03
C VAL A 204 3.52 11.90 3.03
N ARG A 205 4.44 12.84 3.20
CA ARG A 205 4.61 13.97 2.28
C ARG A 205 6.06 14.16 1.86
N GLU A 206 6.28 14.96 0.83
CA GLU A 206 7.60 15.43 0.48
C GLU A 206 8.27 16.21 1.65
N ALA A 207 9.60 16.12 1.74
CA ALA A 207 10.41 16.79 2.76
C ALA A 207 10.94 18.16 2.32
#